data_AF-A0A9W6KNW0-F1
#
_entry.id   AF-A0A9W6KNW0-F1
#
_cell.length_a   1.000
_cell.length_b   1.000
_cell.length_c   1.000
_cell.angle_alpha   90.00
_cell.angle_beta   90.00
_cell.angle_gamma   90.00
#
_symmetry.space_group_name_H-M   'P 1'
#
loop_
_entity.id
_entity.type
_entity.pdbx_description
1 polymer ?
#
loop_
_entity_poly.entity_id
_entity_poly.type
_entity_poly.pdbx_seq_one_letter_code
_entity_poly.pdbx_strand_id
1 'polypeptide(L)'
;MIGALAAAGALMAIPLVVWANVGAEAATDTLLSQGRPATASSVESEELSAGNTVDGDGRTRWGSEEGVDPQWIAVDLGAVHPVTRVRLRWETAYGKAYEIQTSPDGENWKTIYGTTSGDGGTDDLTRLSGEGRFVRMYGSARGTKWGYSIFDFEVYGTGPTAGDAPSARKPGRASQAPLVIGSDVPRPSRSAATRTATPTGSGVGTGLADPAKKDIAMQLVSSAENSSLDWKAQYRYIEDIGDGRGYTAGIIGFCSGTGDMLDLVEAYTQRVPGNPLAPFLPALRKVNGSASHAGLDGFPAAWAKAAADPQFTKAQDDERDRVYFDPAVAQAKADGVGALGQFAYYDAMVMHGPGPDADSFGGIRKAAMAKARPPAQGGSESAYLTAFLDARAAAMRTEAAHSDTSRVDTAQRQFLQQGNLDLHTPLTWKVYGESYRIG
;
A
#
# COMPACT_ATOMS: atom_id res chain seq x y z
N MET A 1 -38.67 -65.13 -63.09
CA MET A 1 -38.62 -63.66 -63.18
C MET A 1 -38.20 -63.13 -61.83
N ILE A 2 -37.12 -62.32 -61.80
CA ILE A 2 -36.77 -61.31 -60.78
C ILE A 2 -36.50 -61.90 -59.37
N GLY A 3 -35.39 -61.69 -58.66
CA GLY A 3 -34.21 -60.85 -58.77
C GLY A 3 -33.42 -61.07 -57.47
N ALA A 4 -32.09 -60.99 -57.54
CA ALA A 4 -31.18 -61.27 -56.43
C ALA A 4 -31.31 -60.27 -55.25
N LEU A 5 -30.95 -60.70 -54.03
CA LEU A 5 -29.97 -59.99 -53.20
C LEU A 5 -29.55 -60.85 -51.99
N ALA A 6 -28.26 -61.13 -51.88
CA ALA A 6 -27.61 -61.65 -50.69
C ALA A 6 -27.32 -60.49 -49.73
N ALA A 7 -27.85 -60.55 -48.51
CA ALA A 7 -27.53 -59.57 -47.46
C ALA A 7 -26.32 -60.07 -46.66
N ALA A 8 -25.16 -59.47 -46.93
CA ALA A 8 -23.96 -59.65 -46.13
C ALA A 8 -24.13 -58.92 -44.78
N GLY A 9 -23.93 -59.63 -43.68
CA GLY A 9 -23.87 -59.06 -42.34
C GLY A 9 -22.60 -58.22 -42.18
N ALA A 10 -22.77 -56.92 -42.01
CA ALA A 10 -21.72 -56.04 -41.49
C ALA A 10 -22.02 -55.81 -40.01
N LEU A 11 -21.15 -56.31 -39.13
CA LEU A 11 -21.06 -55.83 -37.75
C LEU A 11 -20.74 -54.33 -37.81
N MET A 12 -21.73 -53.48 -37.51
CA MET A 12 -21.43 -52.08 -37.17
C MET A 12 -20.77 -52.08 -35.80
N ALA A 13 -19.45 -51.91 -35.77
CA ALA A 13 -18.77 -51.40 -34.60
C ALA A 13 -19.32 -49.99 -34.36
N ILE A 14 -20.13 -49.83 -33.31
CA ILE A 14 -20.53 -48.52 -32.81
C ILE A 14 -19.24 -47.85 -32.34
N PRO A 15 -18.79 -46.72 -32.93
CA PRO A 15 -17.68 -46.00 -32.35
C PRO A 15 -18.15 -45.49 -30.99
N LEU A 16 -17.51 -45.97 -29.93
CA LEU A 16 -17.59 -45.34 -28.62
C LEU A 16 -16.95 -43.96 -28.79
N VAL A 17 -17.78 -42.95 -29.08
CA VAL A 17 -17.36 -41.56 -28.99
C VAL A 17 -17.16 -41.29 -27.51
N VAL A 18 -15.94 -41.55 -27.04
CA VAL A 18 -15.44 -40.94 -25.82
C VAL A 18 -15.47 -39.45 -26.11
N TRP A 19 -16.46 -38.75 -25.57
CA TRP A 19 -16.33 -37.33 -25.35
C TRP A 19 -15.15 -37.20 -24.40
N ALA A 20 -13.96 -36.96 -24.96
CA ALA A 20 -12.97 -36.27 -24.20
C ALA A 20 -13.67 -34.96 -23.79
N ASN A 21 -14.05 -34.86 -22.52
CA ASN A 21 -13.99 -33.57 -21.86
C ASN A 21 -12.52 -33.17 -21.95
N VAL A 22 -12.13 -32.61 -23.10
CA VAL A 22 -11.14 -31.56 -23.11
C VAL A 22 -11.86 -30.50 -22.30
N GLY A 23 -11.64 -30.52 -20.98
CA GLY A 23 -11.90 -29.34 -20.19
C GLY A 23 -11.24 -28.23 -20.98
N ALA A 24 -12.02 -27.23 -21.39
CA ALA A 24 -11.43 -25.98 -21.80
C ALA A 24 -10.53 -25.61 -20.62
N GLU A 25 -9.23 -25.81 -20.82
CA GLU A 25 -8.22 -25.34 -19.89
C GLU A 25 -8.53 -23.87 -19.80
N ALA A 26 -9.04 -23.43 -18.64
CA ALA A 26 -9.45 -22.06 -18.45
C ALA A 26 -8.22 -21.22 -18.78
N ALA A 27 -8.25 -20.56 -19.94
CA ALA A 27 -7.11 -19.81 -20.43
C ALA A 27 -6.75 -18.81 -19.33
N THR A 28 -5.62 -19.04 -18.67
CA THR A 28 -5.21 -18.27 -17.50
C THR A 28 -5.07 -16.82 -17.94
N ASP A 29 -5.85 -15.95 -17.30
CA ASP A 29 -5.83 -14.51 -17.55
C ASP A 29 -4.42 -14.00 -17.25
N THR A 30 -3.67 -13.67 -18.31
CA THR A 30 -2.23 -13.43 -18.24
C THR A 30 -1.97 -11.93 -18.27
N LEU A 31 -1.12 -11.41 -17.38
CA LEU A 31 -0.70 -10.01 -17.42
C LEU A 31 0.21 -9.76 -18.65
N LEU A 32 -0.30 -9.06 -19.65
CA LEU A 32 0.34 -8.83 -20.95
C LEU A 32 1.14 -7.52 -21.02
N SER A 33 0.80 -6.52 -20.21
CA SER A 33 1.39 -5.18 -20.28
C SER A 33 2.69 -5.01 -19.51
N GLN A 34 2.99 -5.87 -18.52
CA GLN A 34 4.18 -5.75 -17.67
C GLN A 34 5.48 -5.71 -18.50
N GLY A 35 6.29 -4.67 -18.29
CA GLY A 35 7.55 -4.40 -18.97
C GLY A 35 7.43 -4.02 -20.45
N ARG A 36 6.22 -3.77 -20.96
CA ARG A 36 6.00 -3.41 -22.38
C ARG A 36 6.25 -1.92 -22.64
N PRO A 37 6.56 -1.54 -23.90
CA PRO A 37 6.64 -0.12 -24.25
C PRO A 37 5.28 0.58 -24.04
N ALA A 38 5.32 1.76 -23.44
CA ALA A 38 4.16 2.63 -23.27
C ALA A 38 4.46 4.05 -23.77
N THR A 39 3.46 4.71 -24.34
CA THR A 39 3.52 6.09 -24.84
C THR A 39 2.31 6.88 -24.36
N ALA A 40 2.41 8.21 -24.33
CA ALA A 40 1.33 9.08 -23.91
C ALA A 40 1.26 10.35 -24.76
N SER A 41 0.12 11.04 -24.72
CA SER A 41 -0.08 12.34 -25.38
C SER A 41 0.79 13.45 -24.82
N SER A 42 1.08 13.41 -23.52
CA SER A 42 1.93 14.36 -22.81
C SER A 42 2.50 13.73 -21.53
N VAL A 43 3.46 14.42 -20.92
CA VAL A 43 3.96 14.10 -19.58
C VAL A 43 4.06 15.38 -18.76
N GLU A 44 3.68 15.32 -17.49
CA GLU A 44 3.80 16.43 -16.52
C GLU A 44 5.29 16.79 -16.30
N SER A 45 6.14 15.77 -16.23
CA SER A 45 7.61 15.89 -16.20
C SER A 45 8.25 14.63 -16.78
N GLU A 46 9.57 14.65 -17.03
CA GLU A 46 10.29 13.49 -17.58
C GLU A 46 10.24 12.27 -16.65
N GLU A 47 10.16 12.49 -15.33
CA GLU A 47 10.10 11.44 -14.30
C GLU A 47 8.73 10.73 -14.23
N LEU A 48 7.67 11.35 -14.77
CA LEU A 48 6.30 10.84 -14.76
C LEU A 48 5.90 10.26 -16.12
N SER A 49 6.81 9.48 -16.71
CA SER A 49 6.66 8.93 -18.05
C SER A 49 5.62 7.80 -18.14
N ALA A 50 5.13 7.54 -19.36
CA ALA A 50 4.20 6.44 -19.62
C ALA A 50 4.74 5.06 -19.22
N GLY A 51 6.07 4.84 -19.29
CA GLY A 51 6.69 3.56 -18.96
C GLY A 51 6.50 3.14 -17.50
N ASN A 52 6.27 4.10 -16.61
CA ASN A 52 6.04 3.84 -15.19
C ASN A 52 4.77 3.03 -14.94
N THR A 53 3.78 3.07 -15.83
CA THR A 53 2.52 2.35 -15.59
C THR A 53 2.60 0.86 -15.83
N VAL A 54 3.74 0.37 -16.31
CA VAL A 54 3.94 -1.02 -16.71
C VAL A 54 5.24 -1.59 -16.15
N ASP A 55 5.93 -0.88 -15.26
CA ASP A 55 7.22 -1.29 -14.71
C ASP A 55 7.11 -2.25 -13.52
N GLY A 56 5.92 -2.37 -12.92
CA GLY A 56 5.61 -3.27 -11.80
C GLY A 56 6.01 -2.70 -10.44
N ASP A 57 6.42 -1.44 -10.38
CA ASP A 57 6.59 -0.69 -9.15
C ASP A 57 5.34 0.14 -8.91
N GLY A 58 4.52 -0.26 -7.94
CA GLY A 58 3.28 0.43 -7.66
C GLY A 58 3.43 1.88 -7.15
N ARG A 59 4.63 2.43 -7.09
CA ARG A 59 4.92 3.79 -6.61
C ARG A 59 5.27 4.76 -7.74
N THR A 60 5.61 4.27 -8.92
CA THR A 60 5.89 5.10 -10.09
C THR A 60 4.59 5.31 -10.88
N ARG A 61 4.43 6.47 -11.51
CA ARG A 61 3.20 6.80 -12.25
C ARG A 61 3.49 7.54 -13.53
N TRP A 62 2.61 7.41 -14.50
CA TRP A 62 2.46 8.41 -15.54
C TRP A 62 1.63 9.57 -15.02
N GLY A 63 2.01 10.80 -15.36
CA GLY A 63 1.21 12.00 -15.16
C GLY A 63 1.12 12.77 -16.47
N SER A 64 -0.09 13.14 -16.90
CA SER A 64 -0.28 14.00 -18.07
C SER A 64 -0.04 15.47 -17.71
N GLU A 65 0.10 16.31 -18.72
CA GLU A 65 0.06 17.76 -18.56
C GLU A 65 -1.17 18.19 -17.73
N GLU A 66 -0.95 19.05 -16.74
CA GLU A 66 -1.98 19.49 -15.81
C GLU A 66 -3.01 20.40 -16.48
N GLY A 67 -4.28 20.25 -16.14
CA GLY A 67 -5.32 21.15 -16.60
C GLY A 67 -5.74 20.98 -18.07
N VAL A 68 -5.12 20.05 -18.82
CA VAL A 68 -5.39 19.83 -20.25
C VAL A 68 -6.21 18.57 -20.52
N ASP A 69 -7.36 18.74 -21.19
CA ASP A 69 -8.23 17.67 -21.68
C ASP A 69 -8.31 17.76 -23.21
N PRO A 70 -8.38 16.64 -23.94
CA PRO A 70 -8.23 15.25 -23.49
C PRO A 70 -6.75 14.81 -23.40
N GLN A 71 -6.47 13.69 -22.73
CA GLN A 71 -5.13 13.06 -22.67
C GLN A 71 -5.24 11.54 -22.79
N TRP A 72 -4.17 10.85 -23.19
CA TRP A 72 -4.14 9.39 -23.31
C TRP A 72 -2.78 8.80 -22.96
N ILE A 73 -2.81 7.53 -22.52
CA ILE A 73 -1.65 6.64 -22.38
C ILE A 73 -1.96 5.30 -23.06
N ALA A 74 -1.01 4.75 -23.82
CA ALA A 74 -1.14 3.52 -24.59
C ALA A 74 0.03 2.57 -24.33
N VAL A 75 -0.25 1.26 -24.29
CA VAL A 75 0.74 0.18 -24.15
C VAL A 75 0.80 -0.65 -25.43
N ASP A 76 2.00 -0.95 -25.93
CA ASP A 76 2.24 -1.89 -27.06
C ASP A 76 2.48 -3.31 -26.53
N LEU A 77 1.49 -4.18 -26.69
CA LEU A 77 1.57 -5.60 -26.29
C LEU A 77 2.46 -6.44 -27.22
N GLY A 78 2.98 -5.88 -28.30
CA GLY A 78 3.90 -6.50 -29.25
C GLY A 78 3.25 -7.43 -30.29
N ALA A 79 2.04 -7.93 -30.04
CA ALA A 79 1.22 -8.69 -30.98
C ALA A 79 -0.27 -8.45 -30.67
N VAL A 80 -1.17 -8.85 -31.58
CA VAL A 80 -2.62 -8.77 -31.32
C VAL A 80 -3.00 -9.83 -30.30
N HIS A 81 -3.59 -9.40 -29.18
CA HIS A 81 -4.09 -10.26 -28.12
C HIS A 81 -5.58 -9.99 -27.88
N PRO A 82 -6.38 -11.02 -27.52
CA PRO A 82 -7.65 -10.83 -26.86
C PRO A 82 -7.44 -10.17 -25.49
N VAL A 83 -8.18 -9.09 -25.19
CA VAL A 83 -8.13 -8.34 -23.93
C VAL A 83 -9.37 -8.65 -23.11
N THR A 84 -9.17 -9.17 -21.91
CA THR A 84 -10.21 -9.72 -21.02
C THR A 84 -10.39 -8.89 -19.75
N ARG A 85 -9.33 -8.20 -19.30
CA ARG A 85 -9.35 -7.34 -18.12
C ARG A 85 -8.33 -6.21 -18.27
N VAL A 86 -8.69 -5.02 -17.80
CA VAL A 86 -7.76 -3.92 -17.60
C VAL A 86 -7.89 -3.44 -16.17
N ARG A 87 -6.77 -3.33 -15.47
CA ARG A 87 -6.73 -2.73 -14.13
C ARG A 87 -5.92 -1.44 -14.21
N LEU A 88 -6.60 -0.33 -13.96
CA LEU A 88 -5.97 0.99 -13.83
C LEU A 88 -5.88 1.32 -12.35
N ARG A 89 -4.69 1.61 -11.85
CA ARG A 89 -4.54 2.23 -10.54
C ARG A 89 -4.25 3.70 -10.73
N TRP A 90 -5.28 4.53 -10.64
CA TRP A 90 -5.13 5.98 -10.67
C TRP A 90 -4.39 6.48 -9.45
N GLU A 91 -3.75 7.63 -9.62
CA GLU A 91 -3.36 8.48 -8.50
C GLU A 91 -4.56 9.36 -8.08
N THR A 92 -4.37 10.27 -7.13
CA THR A 92 -5.33 11.33 -6.81
C THR A 92 -5.83 12.09 -8.05
N ALA A 93 -4.98 12.29 -9.05
CA ALA A 93 -5.36 12.83 -10.35
C ALA A 93 -5.87 11.69 -11.26
N TYR A 94 -7.15 11.71 -11.60
CA TYR A 94 -7.79 10.62 -12.32
C TYR A 94 -8.72 11.10 -13.46
N GLY A 95 -9.08 10.18 -14.34
CA GLY A 95 -10.10 10.42 -15.36
C GLY A 95 -11.51 10.22 -14.80
N LYS A 96 -12.32 11.28 -14.80
CA LYS A 96 -13.76 11.17 -14.50
C LYS A 96 -14.52 10.66 -15.71
N ALA A 97 -14.17 11.12 -16.91
CA ALA A 97 -14.60 10.52 -18.14
C ALA A 97 -13.40 9.94 -18.88
N TYR A 98 -13.41 8.63 -19.12
CA TYR A 98 -12.38 7.94 -19.88
C TYR A 98 -12.92 6.70 -20.59
N GLU A 99 -12.18 6.25 -21.60
CA GLU A 99 -12.43 5.05 -22.35
C GLU A 99 -11.20 4.14 -22.35
N ILE A 100 -11.43 2.82 -22.35
CA ILE A 100 -10.40 1.85 -22.72
C ILE A 100 -10.64 1.45 -24.17
N GLN A 101 -9.60 1.59 -24.98
CA GLN A 101 -9.67 1.31 -26.41
C GLN A 101 -8.56 0.36 -26.84
N THR A 102 -8.86 -0.48 -27.83
CA THR A 102 -7.88 -1.36 -28.48
C THR A 102 -7.63 -0.95 -29.92
N SER A 103 -6.44 -1.24 -30.43
CA SER A 103 -6.08 -0.98 -31.82
C SER A 103 -5.09 -2.03 -32.34
N PRO A 104 -5.22 -2.49 -33.60
CA PRO A 104 -4.21 -3.35 -34.22
C PRO A 104 -2.97 -2.58 -34.69
N ASP A 105 -3.08 -1.27 -34.97
CA ASP A 105 -2.07 -0.46 -35.66
C ASP A 105 -1.62 0.80 -34.90
N GLY A 106 -2.33 1.17 -33.82
CA GLY A 106 -2.06 2.38 -33.02
C GLY A 106 -2.72 3.64 -33.58
N GLU A 107 -3.43 3.55 -34.71
CA GLU A 107 -4.07 4.67 -35.40
C GLU A 107 -5.60 4.55 -35.36
N ASN A 108 -6.12 3.35 -35.61
CA ASN A 108 -7.55 3.05 -35.62
C ASN A 108 -7.98 2.40 -34.31
N TRP A 109 -8.73 3.14 -33.50
CA TRP A 109 -9.09 2.75 -32.14
C TRP A 109 -10.55 2.32 -32.03
N LYS A 110 -10.81 1.25 -31.27
CA LYS A 110 -12.15 0.78 -30.92
C LYS A 110 -12.33 0.75 -29.41
N THR A 111 -13.40 1.38 -28.93
CA THR A 111 -13.77 1.39 -27.51
C THR A 111 -14.29 0.04 -27.06
N ILE A 112 -13.74 -0.46 -25.96
CA ILE A 112 -14.14 -1.72 -25.30
C ILE A 112 -14.70 -1.48 -23.89
N TYR A 113 -14.48 -0.29 -23.33
CA TYR A 113 -15.08 0.21 -22.09
C TYR A 113 -15.13 1.73 -22.09
N GLY A 114 -16.13 2.33 -21.43
CA GLY A 114 -16.19 3.76 -21.21
C GLY A 114 -16.97 4.11 -19.95
N THR A 115 -16.54 5.18 -19.28
CA THR A 115 -17.23 5.77 -18.13
C THR A 115 -17.18 7.30 -18.21
N THR A 116 -18.16 7.96 -17.62
CA THR A 116 -18.21 9.43 -17.45
C THR A 116 -18.31 9.84 -15.98
N SER A 117 -18.24 8.87 -15.08
CA SER A 117 -18.40 9.04 -13.64
C SER A 117 -17.31 8.33 -12.84
N GLY A 118 -16.11 8.19 -13.41
CA GLY A 118 -14.94 7.69 -12.69
C GLY A 118 -14.71 8.49 -11.40
N ASP A 119 -14.21 7.81 -10.39
CA ASP A 119 -13.97 8.30 -9.03
C ASP A 119 -12.49 8.18 -8.62
N GLY A 120 -11.64 7.69 -9.52
CA GLY A 120 -10.21 7.51 -9.30
C GLY A 120 -9.92 6.19 -8.61
N GLY A 121 -8.87 6.13 -7.79
CA GLY A 121 -8.51 4.90 -7.09
C GLY A 121 -8.14 3.76 -8.06
N THR A 122 -8.53 2.53 -7.74
CA THR A 122 -8.26 1.37 -8.61
C THR A 122 -9.51 0.96 -9.35
N ASP A 123 -9.48 1.09 -10.68
CA ASP A 123 -10.48 0.52 -11.56
C ASP A 123 -10.05 -0.88 -11.98
N ASP A 124 -10.85 -1.89 -11.61
CA ASP A 124 -10.64 -3.28 -12.02
C ASP A 124 -11.70 -3.73 -13.02
N LEU A 125 -11.44 -3.46 -14.30
CA LEU A 125 -12.38 -3.64 -15.40
C LEU A 125 -12.30 -5.06 -15.94
N THR A 126 -13.21 -5.93 -15.51
CA THR A 126 -13.25 -7.35 -15.91
C THR A 126 -14.28 -7.62 -17.01
N ARG A 127 -14.17 -8.77 -17.68
CA ARG A 127 -15.07 -9.23 -18.76
C ARG A 127 -15.09 -8.31 -19.98
N LEU A 128 -13.95 -7.69 -20.28
CA LEU A 128 -13.77 -6.93 -21.50
C LEU A 128 -13.76 -7.87 -22.71
N SER A 129 -14.21 -7.36 -23.85
CA SER A 129 -14.29 -8.13 -25.10
C SER A 129 -13.78 -7.27 -26.25
N GLY A 130 -12.52 -7.47 -26.61
CA GLY A 130 -11.90 -6.89 -27.79
C GLY A 130 -10.52 -7.50 -28.04
N GLU A 131 -9.95 -7.20 -29.19
CA GLU A 131 -8.59 -7.61 -29.54
C GLU A 131 -7.80 -6.40 -30.05
N GLY A 132 -6.49 -6.42 -29.81
CA GLY A 132 -5.60 -5.38 -30.29
C GLY A 132 -4.15 -5.63 -29.91
N ARG A 133 -3.24 -4.98 -30.63
CA ARG A 133 -1.83 -4.91 -30.25
C ARG A 133 -1.56 -3.77 -29.28
N PHE A 134 -2.26 -2.66 -29.47
CA PHE A 134 -2.20 -1.51 -28.60
C PHE A 134 -3.46 -1.41 -27.76
N VAL A 135 -3.30 -1.07 -26.49
CA VAL A 135 -4.41 -0.79 -25.58
C VAL A 135 -4.15 0.57 -24.94
N ARG A 136 -5.14 1.46 -24.94
CA ARG A 136 -5.00 2.79 -24.36
C ARG A 136 -6.13 3.15 -23.41
N MET A 137 -5.79 3.96 -22.41
CA MET A 137 -6.74 4.78 -21.67
C MET A 137 -6.81 6.14 -22.39
N TYR A 138 -8.01 6.53 -22.79
CA TYR A 138 -8.31 7.85 -23.37
C TYR A 138 -9.20 8.64 -22.41
N GLY A 139 -8.63 9.65 -21.75
CA GLY A 139 -9.31 10.52 -20.81
C GLY A 139 -9.88 11.75 -21.51
N SER A 140 -11.20 11.95 -21.41
CA SER A 140 -11.92 13.07 -22.04
C SER A 140 -12.40 14.13 -21.04
N ALA A 141 -12.48 13.80 -19.75
CA ALA A 141 -12.65 14.77 -18.68
C ALA A 141 -11.95 14.31 -17.39
N ARG A 142 -11.17 15.20 -16.78
CA ARG A 142 -10.52 14.93 -15.48
C ARG A 142 -11.50 14.97 -14.32
N GLY A 143 -11.20 14.21 -13.28
CA GLY A 143 -11.91 14.24 -12.01
C GLY A 143 -11.45 15.32 -11.05
N THR A 144 -10.25 15.85 -11.27
CA THR A 144 -9.66 16.91 -10.45
C THR A 144 -9.18 18.07 -11.33
N LYS A 145 -8.69 19.14 -10.70
CA LYS A 145 -8.08 20.28 -11.39
C LYS A 145 -6.72 19.98 -12.03
N TRP A 146 -6.10 18.84 -11.69
CA TRP A 146 -4.76 18.42 -12.11
C TRP A 146 -4.77 17.85 -13.54
N GLY A 147 -3.84 16.95 -13.88
CA GLY A 147 -3.86 16.12 -15.10
C GLY A 147 -4.58 14.78 -14.90
N TYR A 148 -4.26 13.80 -15.74
CA TYR A 148 -4.55 12.38 -15.52
C TYR A 148 -3.29 11.73 -14.96
N SER A 149 -3.43 10.83 -13.99
CA SER A 149 -2.28 10.10 -13.50
C SER A 149 -2.59 8.66 -13.10
N ILE A 150 -1.77 7.74 -13.58
CA ILE A 150 -1.96 6.31 -13.42
C ILE A 150 -0.66 5.72 -12.89
N PHE A 151 -0.72 5.05 -11.75
CA PHE A 151 0.36 4.23 -11.22
C PHE A 151 0.53 2.91 -11.99
N ASP A 152 -0.55 2.16 -12.22
CA ASP A 152 -0.48 0.91 -12.98
C ASP A 152 -1.51 0.89 -14.12
N PHE A 153 -1.07 0.44 -15.29
CA PHE A 153 -1.89 0.10 -16.44
C PHE A 153 -1.66 -1.38 -16.77
N GLU A 154 -2.35 -2.23 -16.02
CA GLU A 154 -2.30 -3.68 -16.18
C GLU A 154 -3.31 -4.13 -17.23
N VAL A 155 -2.84 -4.72 -18.32
CA VAL A 155 -3.69 -5.29 -19.38
C VAL A 155 -3.56 -6.80 -19.32
N TYR A 156 -4.67 -7.49 -19.15
CA TYR A 156 -4.74 -8.94 -19.11
C TYR A 156 -5.47 -9.50 -20.34
N GLY A 157 -5.04 -10.69 -20.76
CA GLY A 157 -5.56 -11.35 -21.96
C GLY A 157 -5.21 -12.83 -22.03
N THR A 158 -5.71 -13.50 -23.06
CA THR A 158 -5.44 -14.92 -23.32
C THR A 158 -4.36 -15.09 -24.40
N GLY A 159 -3.24 -15.72 -24.06
CA GLY A 159 -2.16 -16.06 -24.99
C GLY A 159 -0.77 -15.89 -24.35
N PRO A 160 0.30 -16.47 -24.94
CA PRO A 160 1.63 -16.42 -24.36
C PRO A 160 2.19 -14.99 -24.33
N THR A 161 2.85 -14.61 -23.24
CA THR A 161 3.64 -13.37 -23.12
C THR A 161 4.81 -13.41 -24.11
N ALA A 162 5.10 -12.32 -24.81
CA ALA A 162 6.10 -12.29 -25.88
C ALA A 162 7.57 -12.51 -25.45
N GLY A 163 7.82 -12.91 -24.20
CA GLY A 163 9.10 -13.46 -23.75
C GLY A 163 9.41 -14.86 -24.30
N ASP A 164 8.41 -15.59 -24.82
CA ASP A 164 8.55 -16.99 -25.24
C ASP A 164 8.44 -17.24 -26.76
N ALA A 165 8.55 -16.20 -27.61
CA ALA A 165 8.55 -16.37 -29.08
C ALA A 165 9.92 -16.01 -29.70
N PRO A 166 10.41 -16.78 -30.70
CA PRO A 166 11.79 -16.67 -31.18
C PRO A 166 12.04 -15.35 -31.92
N SER A 167 13.03 -14.60 -31.45
CA SER A 167 13.54 -13.35 -32.01
C SER A 167 13.84 -13.44 -33.52
N ALA A 168 13.10 -12.67 -34.32
CA ALA A 168 13.44 -12.39 -35.72
C ALA A 168 14.38 -11.17 -35.84
N ARG A 169 15.59 -11.44 -36.35
CA ARG A 169 16.68 -10.54 -36.84
C ARG A 169 16.18 -9.39 -37.76
N LYS A 170 16.84 -8.24 -38.03
CA LYS A 170 18.27 -7.79 -38.23
C LYS A 170 18.24 -6.27 -38.68
N PRO A 171 19.32 -5.51 -39.09
CA PRO A 171 20.80 -5.73 -39.11
C PRO A 171 21.76 -4.54 -38.73
N GLY A 172 23.01 -4.86 -38.33
CA GLY A 172 24.30 -4.15 -38.61
C GLY A 172 24.59 -2.81 -37.88
N ARG A 173 25.78 -2.50 -37.33
CA ARG A 173 27.16 -2.68 -37.85
C ARG A 173 28.27 -2.55 -36.76
N ALA A 174 29.34 -3.31 -36.99
CA ALA A 174 30.74 -3.39 -36.48
C ALA A 174 31.44 -2.11 -35.91
N SER A 175 32.57 -2.14 -35.20
CA SER A 175 33.44 -3.14 -34.52
C SER A 175 34.69 -2.41 -33.95
N GLN A 176 35.37 -3.05 -32.98
CA GLN A 176 36.81 -3.04 -32.63
C GLN A 176 37.31 -2.37 -31.32
N ALA A 177 37.95 -3.22 -30.50
CA ALA A 177 38.88 -2.96 -29.38
C ALA A 177 40.36 -3.04 -29.91
N PRO A 178 41.49 -3.01 -29.13
CA PRO A 178 41.70 -3.62 -27.79
C PRO A 178 42.70 -2.99 -26.77
N LEU A 179 42.57 -3.47 -25.51
CA LEU A 179 43.53 -3.82 -24.43
C LEU A 179 45.03 -3.41 -24.46
N VAL A 180 45.61 -2.94 -23.33
CA VAL A 180 46.92 -3.36 -22.73
C VAL A 180 46.98 -3.09 -21.19
N ILE A 181 47.77 -3.91 -20.49
CA ILE A 181 47.93 -4.22 -19.06
C ILE A 181 49.14 -3.52 -18.38
N GLY A 182 49.10 -3.39 -17.04
CA GLY A 182 50.26 -3.30 -16.12
C GLY A 182 50.17 -2.15 -15.11
N SER A 183 50.60 -2.16 -13.84
CA SER A 183 51.03 -3.15 -12.82
C SER A 183 51.61 -2.32 -11.63
N ASP A 184 51.23 -2.66 -10.39
CA ASP A 184 51.93 -2.49 -9.08
C ASP A 184 52.29 -1.11 -8.43
N VAL A 185 51.56 -0.75 -7.33
CA VAL A 185 51.91 -0.68 -5.86
C VAL A 185 53.18 0.12 -5.38
N PRO A 186 53.34 0.70 -4.13
CA PRO A 186 52.52 0.73 -2.89
C PRO A 186 52.32 2.09 -2.14
N ARG A 187 51.46 1.99 -1.11
CA ARG A 187 51.15 2.82 0.08
C ARG A 187 52.34 3.21 0.99
N PRO A 188 52.15 4.19 1.90
CA PRO A 188 52.47 3.95 3.31
C PRO A 188 51.36 4.37 4.32
N SER A 189 51.38 3.68 5.46
CA SER A 189 50.47 3.74 6.62
C SER A 189 50.99 4.59 7.79
N ARG A 190 50.08 5.06 8.67
CA ARG A 190 50.14 5.19 10.16
C ARG A 190 49.10 6.24 10.59
N SER A 191 48.45 6.27 11.76
CA SER A 191 48.12 5.34 12.85
C SER A 191 47.14 6.10 13.77
N ALA A 192 46.36 5.37 14.57
CA ALA A 192 45.21 5.80 15.38
C ALA A 192 45.49 6.78 16.55
N ALA A 193 44.43 7.44 17.02
CA ALA A 193 44.30 7.95 18.39
C ALA A 193 42.88 7.69 18.92
N THR A 194 42.78 6.68 19.77
CA THR A 194 41.62 6.28 20.58
C THR A 194 41.39 7.30 21.71
N ARG A 195 40.14 7.70 21.94
CA ARG A 195 39.69 8.19 23.26
C ARG A 195 38.37 7.52 23.62
N THR A 196 38.49 6.56 24.52
CA THR A 196 37.43 5.99 25.34
C THR A 196 36.90 7.04 26.31
N ALA A 197 35.58 7.21 26.32
CA ALA A 197 34.86 7.77 27.44
C ALA A 197 33.54 7.01 27.58
N THR A 198 33.52 6.04 28.49
CA THR A 198 32.27 5.59 29.12
C THR A 198 31.92 6.62 30.18
N PRO A 199 30.64 6.94 30.34
CA PRO A 199 30.13 6.79 31.69
C PRO A 199 28.80 6.04 31.73
N THR A 200 28.77 5.06 32.64
CA THR A 200 27.68 4.73 33.54
C THR A 200 26.31 4.40 32.94
N GLY A 201 25.98 3.11 32.99
CA GLY A 201 24.61 2.63 32.96
C GLY A 201 23.75 3.37 33.98
N SER A 202 22.70 3.98 33.47
CA SER A 202 21.51 4.36 34.22
C SER A 202 20.39 3.52 33.61
N GLY A 203 19.62 2.84 34.46
CA GLY A 203 18.85 1.65 34.12
C GLY A 203 18.09 1.74 32.80
N VAL A 204 18.15 0.65 32.03
CA VAL A 204 17.16 0.39 30.98
C VAL A 204 15.83 0.21 31.70
N GLY A 205 15.18 1.32 32.05
CA GLY A 205 13.78 1.31 32.37
C GLY A 205 13.07 0.62 31.22
N THR A 206 11.96 -0.03 31.50
CA THR A 206 11.09 -0.71 30.52
C THR A 206 10.71 0.19 29.32
N GLY A 207 10.97 1.50 29.40
CA GLY A 207 10.77 2.46 28.34
C GLY A 207 9.28 2.71 28.21
N LEU A 208 8.79 2.80 26.98
CA LEU A 208 7.37 2.88 26.71
C LEU A 208 6.61 1.60 27.15
N ALA A 209 7.29 0.47 27.31
CA ALA A 209 6.69 -0.76 27.81
C ALA A 209 6.42 -0.75 29.33
N ASP A 210 6.88 0.28 30.06
CA ASP A 210 6.38 0.53 31.42
C ASP A 210 4.86 0.75 31.38
N PRO A 211 4.05 0.10 32.24
CA PRO A 211 2.60 0.26 32.19
C PRO A 211 2.10 1.71 32.30
N ALA A 212 2.75 2.55 33.11
CA ALA A 212 2.37 3.95 33.22
C ALA A 212 2.75 4.74 31.97
N LYS A 213 3.95 4.50 31.39
CA LYS A 213 4.33 5.13 30.12
C LYS A 213 3.52 4.63 28.92
N LYS A 214 3.10 3.36 28.93
CA LYS A 214 2.19 2.80 27.92
C LYS A 214 0.83 3.48 27.99
N ASP A 215 0.29 3.69 29.19
CA ASP A 215 -0.97 4.44 29.35
C ASP A 215 -0.82 5.90 28.87
N ILE A 216 0.29 6.58 29.19
CA ILE A 216 0.61 7.90 28.64
C ILE A 216 0.64 7.88 27.11
N ALA A 217 1.27 6.88 26.50
CA ALA A 217 1.32 6.75 25.04
C ALA A 217 -0.08 6.63 24.42
N MET A 218 -0.98 5.87 25.04
CA MET A 218 -2.36 5.73 24.56
C MET A 218 -3.14 7.04 24.69
N GLN A 219 -2.97 7.79 25.79
CA GLN A 219 -3.58 9.11 25.95
C GLN A 219 -3.07 10.11 24.91
N LEU A 220 -1.77 10.09 24.59
CA LEU A 220 -1.18 10.93 23.56
C LEU A 220 -1.74 10.62 22.16
N VAL A 221 -1.81 9.35 21.77
CA VAL A 221 -2.42 8.93 20.50
C VAL A 221 -3.89 9.34 20.45
N SER A 222 -4.68 9.05 21.49
CA SER A 222 -6.11 9.36 21.51
C SER A 222 -6.39 10.87 21.46
N SER A 223 -5.49 11.71 21.96
CA SER A 223 -5.62 13.16 21.82
C SER A 223 -5.55 13.62 20.35
N ALA A 224 -4.81 12.88 19.51
CA ALA A 224 -4.70 13.15 18.07
C ALA A 224 -5.75 12.41 17.24
N GLU A 225 -6.18 11.21 17.63
CA GLU A 225 -7.20 10.47 16.88
C GLU A 225 -8.63 10.89 17.24
N ASN A 226 -8.86 11.35 18.48
CA ASN A 226 -10.21 11.49 19.05
C ASN A 226 -10.42 12.76 19.88
N SER A 227 -9.46 13.68 19.91
CA SER A 227 -9.53 14.90 20.74
C SER A 227 -9.85 14.61 22.22
N SER A 228 -9.31 13.51 22.78
CA SER A 228 -9.60 13.07 24.15
C SER A 228 -8.41 12.33 24.78
N LEU A 229 -8.26 12.44 26.10
CA LEU A 229 -7.33 11.60 26.87
C LEU A 229 -7.98 10.29 27.33
N ASP A 230 -9.31 10.18 27.30
CA ASP A 230 -10.01 8.95 27.65
C ASP A 230 -9.97 7.96 26.48
N TRP A 231 -8.80 7.37 26.28
CA TRP A 231 -8.54 6.42 25.20
C TRP A 231 -9.38 5.14 25.37
N LYS A 232 -9.78 4.79 26.59
CA LYS A 232 -10.62 3.61 26.86
C LYS A 232 -12.06 3.83 26.42
N ALA A 233 -12.55 5.06 26.36
CA ALA A 233 -13.83 5.35 25.74
C ALA A 233 -13.87 4.95 24.25
N GLN A 234 -12.72 4.79 23.59
CA GLN A 234 -12.62 4.50 22.17
C GLN A 234 -12.74 3.03 21.82
N TYR A 235 -12.76 2.09 22.79
CA TYR A 235 -13.04 0.68 22.49
C TYR A 235 -14.35 0.49 21.72
N ARG A 236 -15.34 1.35 21.99
CA ARG A 236 -16.66 1.32 21.32
C ARG A 236 -16.73 2.18 20.05
N TYR A 237 -15.72 3.01 19.77
CA TYR A 237 -15.72 3.89 18.61
C TYR A 237 -15.82 3.06 17.34
N ILE A 238 -16.68 3.49 16.42
CA ILE A 238 -16.81 2.93 15.08
C ILE A 238 -17.53 3.96 14.21
N GLU A 239 -16.89 4.39 13.14
CA GLU A 239 -17.42 5.36 12.18
C GLU A 239 -16.75 5.14 10.83
N ASP A 240 -17.48 5.31 9.75
CA ASP A 240 -16.85 5.52 8.45
C ASP A 240 -16.63 7.02 8.30
N ILE A 241 -15.37 7.43 8.43
CA ILE A 241 -14.98 8.84 8.38
C ILE A 241 -14.83 9.36 6.95
N GLY A 242 -15.19 8.56 5.94
CA GLY A 242 -15.20 8.95 4.54
C GLY A 242 -13.82 9.05 3.90
N ASP A 243 -12.82 8.37 4.47
CA ASP A 243 -11.43 8.36 3.98
C ASP A 243 -11.10 7.13 3.10
N GLY A 244 -12.11 6.34 2.76
CA GLY A 244 -11.97 5.18 1.88
C GLY A 244 -11.53 3.89 2.57
N ARG A 245 -11.39 3.87 3.90
CA ARG A 245 -11.05 2.65 4.65
C ARG A 245 -12.27 1.87 5.16
N GLY A 246 -13.47 2.38 4.88
CA GLY A 246 -14.74 1.84 5.40
C GLY A 246 -14.90 2.21 6.88
N TYR A 247 -15.47 1.32 7.69
CA TYR A 247 -15.53 1.56 9.13
C TYR A 247 -14.12 1.63 9.71
N THR A 248 -13.81 2.70 10.43
CA THR A 248 -12.67 2.88 11.34
C THR A 248 -13.18 2.74 12.77
N ALA A 249 -12.56 1.86 13.57
CA ALA A 249 -13.10 1.50 14.88
C ALA A 249 -12.04 1.20 15.94
N GLY A 250 -12.44 1.29 17.21
CA GLY A 250 -11.60 0.90 18.33
C GLY A 250 -10.47 1.87 18.67
N ILE A 251 -9.60 1.42 19.58
CA ILE A 251 -8.59 2.26 20.27
C ILE A 251 -7.46 2.81 19.40
N ILE A 252 -7.29 2.29 18.18
CA ILE A 252 -6.27 2.76 17.22
C ILE A 252 -6.82 2.90 15.80
N GLY A 253 -8.14 2.83 15.61
CA GLY A 253 -8.77 2.96 14.30
C GLY A 253 -8.55 1.77 13.37
N PHE A 254 -8.84 0.55 13.83
CA PHE A 254 -8.91 -0.64 12.98
C PHE A 254 -9.90 -0.42 11.85
N CYS A 255 -9.55 -0.71 10.59
CA CYS A 255 -10.46 -0.47 9.47
C CYS A 255 -10.96 -1.72 8.76
N SER A 256 -12.24 -1.73 8.38
CA SER A 256 -12.84 -2.85 7.64
C SER A 256 -12.18 -3.07 6.28
N GLY A 257 -11.65 -2.01 5.67
CA GLY A 257 -11.01 -2.02 4.36
C GLY A 257 -9.50 -2.30 4.37
N THR A 258 -8.83 -2.25 5.52
CA THR A 258 -7.36 -2.42 5.63
C THR A 258 -6.94 -3.78 6.18
N GLY A 259 -7.90 -4.62 6.57
CA GLY A 259 -7.69 -6.01 6.99
C GLY A 259 -7.42 -6.20 8.48
N ASP A 260 -6.92 -5.20 9.17
CA ASP A 260 -6.67 -5.21 10.61
C ASP A 260 -7.97 -5.33 11.45
N MET A 261 -9.10 -4.74 11.01
CA MET A 261 -10.40 -5.01 11.65
C MET A 261 -10.85 -6.47 11.47
N LEU A 262 -10.60 -7.05 10.31
CA LEU A 262 -10.91 -8.46 10.05
C LEU A 262 -10.06 -9.37 10.96
N ASP A 263 -8.75 -9.14 11.03
CA ASP A 263 -7.82 -9.87 11.90
C ASP A 263 -8.26 -9.79 13.38
N LEU A 264 -8.64 -8.59 13.84
CA LEU A 264 -9.15 -8.37 15.19
C LEU A 264 -10.43 -9.19 15.46
N VAL A 265 -11.41 -9.15 14.56
CA VAL A 265 -12.67 -9.89 14.76
C VAL A 265 -12.45 -11.40 14.67
N GLU A 266 -11.51 -11.87 13.85
CA GLU A 266 -11.10 -13.28 13.82
C GLU A 266 -10.44 -13.70 15.15
N ALA A 267 -9.50 -12.90 15.67
CA ALA A 267 -8.83 -13.14 16.95
C ALA A 267 -9.82 -13.13 18.12
N TYR A 268 -10.78 -12.20 18.13
CA TYR A 268 -11.84 -12.17 19.13
C TYR A 268 -12.74 -13.40 19.03
N THR A 269 -13.08 -13.83 17.81
CA THR A 269 -13.91 -15.03 17.57
C THR A 269 -13.21 -16.32 17.97
N GLN A 270 -11.89 -16.41 17.87
CA GLN A 270 -11.14 -17.55 18.40
C GLN A 270 -11.24 -17.64 19.93
N ARG A 271 -11.29 -16.50 20.64
CA ARG A 271 -11.41 -16.45 22.10
C ARG A 271 -12.83 -16.69 22.59
N VAL A 272 -13.80 -16.11 21.89
CA VAL A 272 -15.23 -16.16 22.22
C VAL A 272 -16.01 -16.52 20.95
N PRO A 273 -16.16 -17.82 20.60
CA PRO A 273 -16.76 -18.22 19.32
C PRO A 273 -18.20 -17.71 19.07
N GLY A 274 -18.99 -17.53 20.13
CA GLY A 274 -20.38 -17.04 20.07
C GLY A 274 -20.54 -15.52 20.22
N ASN A 275 -19.47 -14.74 20.04
CA ASN A 275 -19.51 -13.30 20.23
C ASN A 275 -20.39 -12.58 19.17
N PRO A 276 -20.86 -11.35 19.44
CA PRO A 276 -21.78 -10.65 18.54
C PRO A 276 -21.17 -10.22 17.18
N LEU A 277 -19.84 -10.25 17.02
CA LEU A 277 -19.14 -9.88 15.78
C LEU A 277 -18.87 -11.08 14.86
N ALA A 278 -18.84 -12.30 15.40
CA ALA A 278 -18.58 -13.52 14.63
C ALA A 278 -19.47 -13.68 13.38
N PRO A 279 -20.78 -13.37 13.41
CA PRO A 279 -21.64 -13.46 12.22
C PRO A 279 -21.22 -12.54 11.06
N PHE A 280 -20.47 -11.48 11.34
CA PHE A 280 -20.01 -10.51 10.34
C PHE A 280 -18.71 -10.91 9.65
N LEU A 281 -18.00 -11.95 10.11
CA LEU A 281 -16.73 -12.40 9.50
C LEU A 281 -16.83 -12.68 7.99
N PRO A 282 -17.87 -13.34 7.46
CA PRO A 282 -18.01 -13.52 6.02
C PRO A 282 -18.17 -12.19 5.24
N ALA A 283 -18.80 -11.19 5.85
CA ALA A 283 -18.94 -9.86 5.25
C ALA A 283 -17.63 -9.08 5.36
N LEU A 284 -16.98 -9.07 6.53
CA LEU A 284 -15.65 -8.46 6.73
C LEU A 284 -14.62 -9.00 5.73
N ARG A 285 -14.58 -10.30 5.46
CA ARG A 285 -13.69 -10.89 4.43
C ARG A 285 -14.00 -10.41 3.02
N LYS A 286 -15.27 -10.14 2.71
CA LYS A 286 -15.69 -9.67 1.38
C LYS A 286 -15.44 -8.19 1.18
N VAL A 287 -15.58 -7.38 2.24
CA VAL A 287 -15.37 -5.94 2.17
C VAL A 287 -13.91 -5.55 2.40
N ASN A 288 -13.08 -6.44 2.95
CA ASN A 288 -11.65 -6.20 3.11
C ASN A 288 -11.00 -5.78 1.79
N GLY A 289 -10.16 -4.75 1.82
CA GLY A 289 -9.62 -4.08 0.64
C GLY A 289 -10.54 -3.01 0.03
N SER A 290 -11.66 -2.67 0.68
CA SER A 290 -12.61 -1.66 0.20
C SER A 290 -13.28 -0.87 1.33
N ALA A 291 -13.88 0.27 0.99
CA ALA A 291 -14.75 1.02 1.91
C ALA A 291 -16.17 0.45 2.04
N SER A 292 -16.45 -0.74 1.50
CA SER A 292 -17.81 -1.27 1.41
C SER A 292 -18.38 -1.64 2.78
N HIS A 293 -19.66 -1.34 2.99
CA HIS A 293 -20.43 -1.80 4.15
C HIS A 293 -21.34 -3.00 3.84
N ALA A 294 -21.17 -3.62 2.67
CA ALA A 294 -22.05 -4.70 2.22
C ALA A 294 -22.04 -5.89 3.20
N GLY A 295 -23.20 -6.21 3.77
CA GLY A 295 -23.35 -7.28 4.76
C GLY A 295 -22.87 -6.91 6.17
N LEU A 296 -22.54 -5.64 6.41
CA LEU A 296 -22.22 -5.09 7.73
C LEU A 296 -23.42 -4.34 8.36
N ASP A 297 -24.64 -4.61 7.90
CA ASP A 297 -25.85 -4.03 8.47
C ASP A 297 -25.97 -4.37 9.98
N GLY A 298 -26.02 -3.34 10.82
CA GLY A 298 -26.03 -3.50 12.28
C GLY A 298 -24.68 -3.79 12.92
N PHE A 299 -23.59 -3.85 12.13
CA PHE A 299 -22.23 -4.05 12.63
C PHE A 299 -21.80 -2.99 13.65
N PRO A 300 -22.05 -1.67 13.47
CA PRO A 300 -21.74 -0.68 14.50
C PRO A 300 -22.41 -0.94 15.86
N ALA A 301 -23.67 -1.40 15.85
CA ALA A 301 -24.38 -1.75 17.08
C ALA A 301 -23.80 -3.02 17.72
N ALA A 302 -23.44 -4.01 16.91
CA ALA A 302 -22.76 -5.21 17.39
C ALA A 302 -21.37 -4.91 17.97
N TRP A 303 -20.62 -3.98 17.36
CA TRP A 303 -19.35 -3.46 17.84
C TRP A 303 -19.49 -2.77 19.19
N ALA A 304 -20.44 -1.85 19.32
CA ALA A 304 -20.73 -1.18 20.58
C ALA A 304 -21.11 -2.19 21.69
N LYS A 305 -21.87 -3.24 21.36
CA LYS A 305 -22.18 -4.33 22.29
C LYS A 305 -20.94 -5.14 22.66
N ALA A 306 -20.09 -5.48 21.69
CA ALA A 306 -18.84 -6.20 21.92
C ALA A 306 -17.88 -5.40 22.80
N ALA A 307 -17.85 -4.07 22.70
CA ALA A 307 -16.98 -3.20 23.49
C ALA A 307 -17.26 -3.23 25.01
N ALA A 308 -18.41 -3.78 25.44
CA ALA A 308 -18.69 -4.05 26.84
C ALA A 308 -18.08 -5.38 27.34
N ASP A 309 -17.59 -6.24 26.44
CA ASP A 309 -16.95 -7.52 26.77
C ASP A 309 -15.45 -7.31 27.06
N PRO A 310 -14.96 -7.68 28.26
CA PRO A 310 -13.53 -7.64 28.59
C PRO A 310 -12.64 -8.45 27.63
N GLN A 311 -13.17 -9.49 26.99
CA GLN A 311 -12.41 -10.28 26.00
C GLN A 311 -12.23 -9.54 24.68
N PHE A 312 -13.19 -8.69 24.27
CA PHE A 312 -13.05 -7.88 23.05
C PHE A 312 -12.11 -6.71 23.26
N THR A 313 -12.21 -6.02 24.40
CA THR A 313 -11.26 -4.96 24.77
C THR A 313 -9.84 -5.50 24.86
N LYS A 314 -9.66 -6.70 25.44
CA LYS A 314 -8.38 -7.41 25.42
C LYS A 314 -7.92 -7.80 24.01
N ALA A 315 -8.83 -8.19 23.10
CA ALA A 315 -8.47 -8.50 21.72
C ALA A 315 -7.97 -7.24 20.97
N GLN A 316 -8.60 -6.08 21.19
CA GLN A 316 -8.11 -4.80 20.65
C GLN A 316 -6.73 -4.45 21.21
N ASP A 317 -6.51 -4.62 22.52
CA ASP A 317 -5.20 -4.39 23.13
C ASP A 317 -4.11 -5.28 22.53
N ASP A 318 -4.40 -6.57 22.38
CA ASP A 318 -3.44 -7.55 21.88
C ASP A 318 -3.13 -7.33 20.39
N GLU A 319 -4.09 -6.89 19.58
CA GLU A 319 -3.89 -6.61 18.16
C GLU A 319 -3.11 -5.30 17.93
N ARG A 320 -3.43 -4.24 18.69
CA ARG A 320 -2.61 -3.03 18.77
C ARG A 320 -1.17 -3.39 19.11
N ASP A 321 -1.00 -4.26 20.11
CA ASP A 321 0.31 -4.65 20.60
C ASP A 321 1.10 -5.42 19.53
N ARG A 322 0.46 -6.41 18.90
CA ARG A 322 1.07 -7.26 17.87
C ARG A 322 1.52 -6.49 16.63
N VAL A 323 0.68 -5.61 16.09
CA VAL A 323 0.92 -4.98 14.78
C VAL A 323 1.69 -3.66 14.89
N TYR A 324 1.48 -2.90 15.97
CA TYR A 324 1.97 -1.52 16.06
C TYR A 324 2.90 -1.32 17.25
N PHE A 325 2.45 -1.59 18.48
CA PHE A 325 3.20 -1.19 19.68
C PHE A 325 4.47 -2.01 19.88
N ASP A 326 4.40 -3.34 19.87
CA ASP A 326 5.56 -4.19 20.10
C ASP A 326 6.60 -4.06 18.98
N PRO A 327 6.24 -4.05 17.69
CA PRO A 327 7.19 -3.78 16.61
C PRO A 327 7.86 -2.40 16.72
N ALA A 328 7.10 -1.35 17.04
CA ALA A 328 7.64 0.00 17.22
C ALA A 328 8.63 0.06 18.38
N VAL A 329 8.25 -0.46 19.55
CA VAL A 329 9.08 -0.45 20.76
C VAL A 329 10.32 -1.33 20.57
N ALA A 330 10.19 -2.49 19.94
CA ALA A 330 11.32 -3.36 19.62
C ALA A 330 12.31 -2.67 18.66
N GLN A 331 11.81 -2.05 17.60
CA GLN A 331 12.65 -1.35 16.64
C GLN A 331 13.34 -0.12 17.28
N ALA A 332 12.62 0.66 18.08
CA ALA A 332 13.18 1.79 18.80
C ALA A 332 14.27 1.37 19.81
N LYS A 333 14.07 0.25 20.52
CA LYS A 333 15.11 -0.34 21.39
C LYS A 333 16.34 -0.76 20.59
N ALA A 334 16.15 -1.34 19.39
CA ALA A 334 17.25 -1.71 18.50
C ALA A 334 18.03 -0.47 18.00
N ASP A 335 17.36 0.68 17.86
CA ASP A 335 17.98 1.97 17.53
C ASP A 335 18.56 2.69 18.76
N GLY A 336 18.29 2.19 19.97
CA GLY A 336 18.82 2.74 21.21
C GLY A 336 18.17 4.05 21.63
N VAL A 337 16.92 4.32 21.21
CA VAL A 337 16.18 5.53 21.61
C VAL A 337 15.32 5.27 22.87
N GLY A 338 15.20 6.30 23.70
CA GLY A 338 14.43 6.33 24.95
C GLY A 338 12.91 6.33 24.74
N ALA A 339 12.16 6.60 25.80
CA ALA A 339 10.70 6.47 25.78
C ALA A 339 10.02 7.44 24.80
N LEU A 340 10.53 8.66 24.63
CA LEU A 340 10.02 9.60 23.63
C LEU A 340 10.24 9.09 22.21
N GLY A 341 11.41 8.50 21.92
CA GLY A 341 11.70 7.91 20.62
C GLY A 341 10.84 6.69 20.33
N GLN A 342 10.63 5.83 21.34
CA GLN A 342 9.69 4.72 21.27
C GLN A 342 8.26 5.20 20.98
N PHE A 343 7.81 6.27 21.63
CA PHE A 343 6.50 6.87 21.37
C PHE A 343 6.42 7.43 19.95
N ALA A 344 7.44 8.14 19.47
CA ALA A 344 7.47 8.67 18.10
C ALA A 344 7.36 7.55 17.05
N TYR A 345 8.01 6.41 17.29
CA TYR A 345 7.90 5.24 16.42
C TYR A 345 6.51 4.62 16.45
N TYR A 346 5.94 4.47 17.64
CA TYR A 346 4.60 3.92 17.82
C TYR A 346 3.54 4.79 17.14
N ASP A 347 3.57 6.10 17.40
CA ASP A 347 2.64 7.06 16.79
C ASP A 347 2.79 7.12 15.25
N ALA A 348 4.02 6.96 14.75
CA ALA A 348 4.26 6.85 13.32
C ALA A 348 3.71 5.53 12.72
N MET A 349 3.88 4.40 13.40
CA MET A 349 3.30 3.12 12.95
C MET A 349 1.77 3.13 12.97
N VAL A 350 1.15 3.77 13.98
CA VAL A 350 -0.32 3.89 14.04
C VAL A 350 -0.84 4.68 12.83
N MET A 351 -0.20 5.80 12.50
CA MET A 351 -0.66 6.67 11.42
C MET A 351 -0.28 6.18 10.01
N HIS A 352 0.95 5.70 9.84
CA HIS A 352 1.52 5.36 8.52
C HIS A 352 1.61 3.85 8.26
N GLY A 353 1.20 3.03 9.22
CA GLY A 353 1.32 1.58 9.15
C GLY A 353 2.77 1.07 9.24
N PRO A 354 2.95 -0.25 9.43
CA PRO A 354 4.21 -0.92 9.21
C PRO A 354 4.46 -1.09 7.70
N GLY A 355 5.72 -0.99 7.25
CA GLY A 355 6.03 -1.19 5.84
C GLY A 355 7.34 -0.55 5.42
N PRO A 356 7.91 -0.94 4.27
CA PRO A 356 9.14 -0.36 3.74
C PRO A 356 8.90 0.87 2.84
N ASP A 357 7.64 1.20 2.52
CA ASP A 357 7.26 2.33 1.69
C ASP A 357 7.75 3.66 2.27
N ALA A 358 7.93 4.66 1.40
CA ALA A 358 8.58 5.92 1.78
C ALA A 358 7.82 6.69 2.87
N ASP A 359 6.50 6.61 2.84
CA ASP A 359 5.53 7.18 3.78
C ASP A 359 5.21 6.24 4.95
N SER A 360 5.36 4.92 4.79
CA SER A 360 5.28 3.95 5.88
C SER A 360 6.37 4.15 6.94
N PHE A 361 6.16 3.59 8.14
CA PHE A 361 7.12 3.68 9.25
C PHE A 361 8.57 3.34 8.84
N GLY A 362 8.78 2.28 8.05
CA GLY A 362 10.11 1.84 7.64
C GLY A 362 10.80 2.84 6.71
N GLY A 363 10.06 3.48 5.80
CA GLY A 363 10.59 4.55 4.95
C GLY A 363 10.90 5.81 5.74
N ILE A 364 10.01 6.23 6.65
CA ILE A 364 10.25 7.37 7.55
C ILE A 364 11.53 7.14 8.37
N ARG A 365 11.67 5.94 8.97
CA ARG A 365 12.87 5.55 9.72
C ARG A 365 14.12 5.55 8.83
N LYS A 366 14.04 5.03 7.61
CA LYS A 366 15.15 5.02 6.65
C LYS A 366 15.56 6.45 6.25
N ALA A 367 14.60 7.33 6.01
CA ALA A 367 14.84 8.74 5.70
C ALA A 367 15.49 9.48 6.88
N ALA A 368 15.09 9.17 8.12
CA ALA A 368 15.73 9.69 9.32
C ALA A 368 17.19 9.22 9.42
N MET A 369 17.44 7.93 9.22
CA MET A 369 18.79 7.33 9.29
C MET A 369 19.74 7.84 8.21
N ALA A 370 19.23 8.27 7.07
CA ALA A 370 20.02 8.93 6.04
C ALA A 370 20.57 10.31 6.48
N LYS A 371 19.89 10.96 7.44
CA LYS A 371 20.25 12.30 7.94
C LYS A 371 21.00 12.27 9.27
N ALA A 372 20.68 11.32 10.14
CA ALA A 372 21.30 11.19 11.46
C ALA A 372 21.41 9.72 11.87
N ARG A 373 22.54 9.35 12.48
CA ARG A 373 22.71 8.00 13.03
C ARG A 373 21.88 7.85 14.30
N PRO A 374 21.21 6.70 14.53
CA PRO A 374 20.58 6.44 15.81
C PRO A 374 21.63 6.18 16.91
N PRO A 375 21.26 6.28 18.21
CA PRO A 375 22.17 6.02 19.32
C PRO A 375 22.89 4.67 19.27
N ALA A 376 22.21 3.61 18.83
CA ALA A 376 22.83 2.28 18.66
C ALA A 376 23.97 2.27 17.62
N GLN A 377 24.05 3.28 16.75
CA GLN A 377 25.13 3.48 15.79
C GLN A 377 26.06 4.65 16.16
N GLY A 378 26.04 5.08 17.43
CA GLY A 378 26.89 6.13 17.99
C GLY A 378 26.44 7.57 17.66
N GLY A 379 25.20 7.76 17.22
CA GLY A 379 24.63 9.10 16.98
C GLY A 379 23.99 9.71 18.22
N SER A 380 23.68 11.01 18.14
CA SER A 380 22.92 11.71 19.18
C SER A 380 21.43 11.40 19.06
N GLU A 381 20.79 11.00 20.16
CA GLU A 381 19.36 10.72 20.20
C GLU A 381 18.52 11.93 19.75
N SER A 382 18.82 13.12 20.27
CA SER A 382 18.04 14.32 19.92
C SER A 382 18.19 14.71 18.44
N ALA A 383 19.38 14.51 17.87
CA ALA A 383 19.61 14.74 16.44
C ALA A 383 18.86 13.70 15.59
N TYR A 384 18.88 12.43 16.02
CA TYR A 384 18.16 11.35 15.36
C TYR A 384 16.64 11.56 15.40
N LEU A 385 16.08 11.90 16.56
CA LEU A 385 14.65 12.14 16.72
C LEU A 385 14.20 13.40 15.97
N THR A 386 15.04 14.44 15.88
CA THR A 386 14.74 15.60 15.03
C THR A 386 14.63 15.16 13.56
N ALA A 387 15.60 14.39 13.06
CA ALA A 387 15.56 13.86 11.70
C ALA A 387 14.35 12.95 11.46
N PHE A 388 13.97 12.15 12.45
CA PHE A 388 12.80 11.27 12.38
C PHE A 388 11.49 12.06 12.35
N LEU A 389 11.30 13.03 13.24
CA LEU A 389 10.10 13.88 13.26
C LEU A 389 10.00 14.76 12.02
N ASP A 390 11.12 15.20 11.44
CA ASP A 390 11.15 15.91 10.17
C ASP A 390 10.72 15.01 9.00
N ALA A 391 11.25 13.78 8.94
CA ALA A 391 10.86 12.80 7.92
C ALA A 391 9.38 12.45 8.05
N ARG A 392 8.89 12.28 9.28
CA ARG A 392 7.48 11.98 9.55
C ARG A 392 6.57 13.14 9.18
N ALA A 393 6.88 14.36 9.60
CA ALA A 393 6.07 15.52 9.24
C ALA A 393 6.08 15.77 7.71
N ALA A 394 7.14 15.36 7.00
CA ALA A 394 7.15 15.35 5.54
C ALA A 394 6.18 14.29 4.98
N ALA A 395 6.21 13.06 5.49
CA ALA A 395 5.27 11.99 5.09
C ALA A 395 3.80 12.34 5.41
N MET A 396 3.51 12.98 6.55
CA MET A 396 2.16 13.44 6.86
C MET A 396 1.63 14.47 5.83
N ARG A 397 2.52 15.32 5.30
CA ARG A 397 2.13 16.36 4.33
C ARG A 397 1.92 15.83 2.91
N THR A 398 2.33 14.59 2.61
CA THR A 398 2.07 13.97 1.30
C THR A 398 0.65 13.42 1.18
N GLU A 399 -0.10 13.35 2.29
CA GLU A 399 -1.49 12.88 2.34
C GLU A 399 -2.41 14.04 2.74
N ALA A 400 -3.40 14.38 1.92
CA ALA A 400 -4.27 15.55 2.16
C ALA A 400 -5.06 15.47 3.49
N ALA A 401 -5.48 14.26 3.88
CA ALA A 401 -6.18 13.99 5.14
C ALA A 401 -5.29 14.17 6.39
N HIS A 402 -3.96 14.17 6.24
CA HIS A 402 -2.99 14.24 7.35
C HIS A 402 -2.12 15.51 7.31
N SER A 403 -2.53 16.52 6.54
CA SER A 403 -1.75 17.77 6.36
C SER A 403 -1.57 18.59 7.64
N ASP A 404 -2.43 18.42 8.65
CA ASP A 404 -2.22 18.97 9.99
C ASP A 404 -1.16 18.14 10.74
N THR A 405 0.02 18.72 10.93
CA THR A 405 1.15 18.09 11.59
C THR A 405 1.25 18.42 13.09
N SER A 406 0.19 18.93 13.73
CA SER A 406 0.22 19.38 15.14
C SER A 406 0.58 18.26 16.14
N ARG A 407 0.21 17.00 15.87
CA ARG A 407 0.66 15.83 16.67
C ARG A 407 2.18 15.66 16.70
N VAL A 408 2.88 16.16 15.67
CA VAL A 408 4.34 16.23 15.61
C VAL A 408 4.81 17.57 16.16
N ASP A 409 4.35 18.68 15.58
CA ASP A 409 4.94 20.00 15.77
C ASP A 409 4.67 20.62 17.14
N THR A 410 3.45 20.46 17.67
CA THR A 410 3.02 21.03 18.97
C THR A 410 2.86 19.99 20.06
N ALA A 411 3.40 18.78 19.85
CA ALA A 411 3.49 17.72 20.87
C ALA A 411 4.87 17.05 20.88
N GLN A 412 5.17 16.11 19.97
CA GLN A 412 6.41 15.33 20.00
C GLN A 412 7.67 16.19 19.90
N ARG A 413 7.67 17.16 18.98
CA ARG A 413 8.77 18.11 18.79
C ARG A 413 8.94 19.01 20.02
N GLN A 414 7.85 19.38 20.68
CA GLN A 414 7.90 20.13 21.92
C GLN A 414 8.55 19.32 23.06
N PHE A 415 8.16 18.05 23.24
CA PHE A 415 8.79 17.19 24.26
C PHE A 415 10.29 17.01 24.00
N LEU A 416 10.67 16.87 22.72
CA LEU A 416 12.06 16.77 22.31
C LEU A 416 12.85 18.06 22.63
N GLN A 417 12.29 19.23 22.32
CA GLN A 417 12.89 20.53 22.60
C GLN A 417 13.05 20.81 24.10
N GLN A 418 12.16 20.24 24.93
CA GLN A 418 12.27 20.27 26.39
C GLN A 418 13.34 19.31 26.95
N GLY A 419 13.96 18.48 26.11
CA GLY A 419 14.90 17.45 26.54
C GLY A 419 14.23 16.28 27.26
N ASN A 420 12.90 16.14 27.16
CA ASN A 420 12.15 15.11 27.86
C ASN A 420 12.18 13.76 27.10
N LEU A 421 13.39 13.22 26.91
CA LEU A 421 13.64 11.98 26.15
C LEU A 421 12.99 10.74 26.80
N ASP A 422 12.70 10.81 28.09
CA ASP A 422 12.08 9.73 28.86
C ASP A 422 10.57 9.89 29.05
N LEU A 423 9.96 10.92 28.46
CA LEU A 423 8.51 11.16 28.50
C LEU A 423 7.97 11.27 29.94
N HIS A 424 8.71 11.94 30.83
CA HIS A 424 8.30 12.19 32.21
C HIS A 424 7.14 13.19 32.28
N THR A 425 6.20 12.96 33.20
CA THR A 425 5.16 13.93 33.53
C THR A 425 5.74 15.03 34.45
N PRO A 426 5.16 16.25 34.44
CA PRO A 426 3.97 16.66 33.69
C PRO A 426 4.22 16.85 32.18
N LEU A 427 3.26 16.44 31.36
CA LEU A 427 3.25 16.67 29.91
C LEU A 427 2.16 17.69 29.57
N THR A 428 2.47 18.62 28.67
CA THR A 428 1.51 19.58 28.11
C THR A 428 1.77 19.77 26.63
N TRP A 429 0.73 19.67 25.81
CA TRP A 429 0.86 19.77 24.35
C TRP A 429 -0.42 20.30 23.71
N LYS A 430 -0.38 20.51 22.39
CA LYS A 430 -1.56 20.82 21.58
C LYS A 430 -1.67 19.95 20.35
N VAL A 431 -2.89 19.61 19.97
CA VAL A 431 -3.24 18.98 18.67
C VAL A 431 -4.52 19.65 18.18
N TYR A 432 -4.59 19.99 16.89
CA TYR A 432 -5.72 20.72 16.26
C TYR A 432 -6.11 22.04 16.98
N GLY A 433 -5.16 22.66 17.68
CA GLY A 433 -5.37 23.87 18.48
C GLY A 433 -5.87 23.64 19.91
N GLU A 434 -6.32 22.43 20.25
CA GLU A 434 -6.77 22.05 21.59
C GLU A 434 -5.60 21.75 22.52
N SER A 435 -5.74 22.06 23.81
CA SER A 435 -4.67 21.92 24.80
C SER A 435 -4.91 20.75 25.75
N TYR A 436 -3.88 19.94 25.97
CA TYR A 436 -3.93 18.74 26.78
C TYR A 436 -2.86 18.75 27.87
N ARG A 437 -3.12 18.03 28.97
CA ARG A 437 -2.18 17.88 30.09
C ARG A 437 -2.29 16.52 30.76
N ILE A 438 -1.15 15.90 31.04
CA ILE A 438 -1.01 14.75 31.96
C ILE A 438 -0.13 15.17 33.13
N GLY A 439 -0.58 14.87 34.35
CA GLY A 439 -0.01 15.32 35.63
C GLY A 439 1.25 14.59 36.07
#